data_AF-E8RL44-F1
#
_entry.id   AF-E8RL44-F1
#
_cell.length_a   1.000
_cell.length_b   1.000
_cell.length_c   1.000
_cell.angle_alpha   90.00
_cell.angle_beta   90.00
_cell.angle_gamma   90.00
#
_symmetry.space_group_name_H-M   'P 1'
#
loop_
_entity.id
_entity.type
_entity.pdbx_description
1 polymer ?
#
loop_
_entity_poly.entity_id
_entity_poly.type
_entity_poly.pdbx_seq_one_letter_code
_entity_poly.pdbx_strand_id
1 'polypeptide(L)'
;MSDPVERDPTLSSARPADPPAMAQTDEAPDPASEAEKTLSVPVDFTLDIEDAQHLRHDLQDLLSGVETVHLKSDVKAQISRLNAWATRYAEGLEAARQLGEIGMAVLEDARVHLAAQLDDYLRLEGEGGQVATPDQGRLIDELNRALRRITRLQHALRLQFTQTQ
;
A
#
# COMPACT_ATOMS: atom_id res chain seq x y z
N MET A 1 56.94 -59.63 -17.40
CA MET A 1 56.23 -59.59 -16.12
C MET A 1 54.98 -60.41 -16.25
N SER A 2 54.89 -61.41 -15.38
CA SER A 2 53.70 -62.04 -14.82
C SER A 2 52.83 -62.97 -15.68
N ASP A 3 52.72 -64.17 -15.10
CA ASP A 3 52.05 -65.42 -15.43
C ASP A 3 50.53 -65.38 -15.70
N PRO A 4 49.99 -66.48 -16.28
CA PRO A 4 48.56 -66.74 -16.46
C PRO A 4 47.94 -67.50 -15.27
N VAL A 5 46.65 -67.30 -14.96
CA VAL A 5 45.89 -68.22 -14.08
C VAL A 5 44.42 -68.34 -14.49
N GLU A 6 43.98 -69.59 -14.48
CA GLU A 6 42.68 -70.21 -14.76
C GLU A 6 41.51 -69.91 -13.80
N ARG A 7 40.29 -70.04 -14.36
CA ARG A 7 39.01 -70.64 -13.88
C ARG A 7 38.14 -70.00 -12.78
N ASP A 8 36.82 -70.03 -13.10
CA ASP A 8 35.54 -69.88 -12.35
C ASP A 8 35.53 -70.39 -10.88
N PRO A 9 34.58 -70.04 -9.95
CA PRO A 9 33.12 -69.94 -10.18
C PRO A 9 32.27 -68.97 -9.26
N THR A 10 30.94 -69.02 -9.46
CA THR A 10 29.82 -68.87 -8.47
C THR A 10 29.06 -67.55 -8.17
N LEU A 11 27.73 -67.71 -8.20
CA LEU A 11 26.64 -67.12 -7.36
C LEU A 11 26.14 -65.69 -7.69
N SER A 12 24.95 -65.56 -8.29
CA SER A 12 23.62 -65.60 -7.66
C SER A 12 23.21 -64.28 -6.99
N SER A 13 22.41 -63.49 -7.72
CA SER A 13 21.47 -62.47 -7.23
C SER A 13 20.67 -61.98 -8.42
N ALA A 14 19.38 -61.67 -8.36
CA ALA A 14 18.36 -61.81 -7.35
C ALA A 14 17.03 -61.44 -8.03
N ARG A 15 15.94 -62.10 -7.63
CA ARG A 15 14.70 -61.49 -7.08
C ARG A 15 13.45 -62.30 -7.50
N PRO A 16 12.64 -62.77 -6.53
CA PRO A 16 11.50 -63.64 -6.80
C PRO A 16 10.21 -62.87 -7.11
N ALA A 17 9.28 -63.62 -7.71
CA ALA A 17 7.91 -63.29 -8.06
C ALA A 17 6.93 -63.40 -6.86
N ASP A 18 5.66 -63.08 -7.15
CA ASP A 18 4.39 -63.48 -6.49
C ASP A 18 3.61 -62.46 -5.61
N PRO A 19 2.24 -62.58 -5.57
CA PRO A 19 1.30 -61.47 -5.75
C PRO A 19 0.26 -61.33 -4.58
N PRO A 20 -1.03 -60.94 -4.79
CA PRO A 20 -1.72 -59.85 -4.07
C PRO A 20 -2.57 -60.29 -2.87
N ALA A 21 -2.88 -59.38 -1.94
CA ALA A 21 -3.95 -59.55 -0.96
C ALA A 21 -4.55 -58.20 -0.50
N MET A 22 -5.89 -58.16 -0.44
CA MET A 22 -6.72 -57.03 -0.04
C MET A 22 -6.57 -56.65 1.43
N ALA A 23 -6.72 -55.36 1.75
CA ALA A 23 -7.14 -54.88 3.07
C ALA A 23 -7.89 -53.54 2.95
N GLN A 24 -9.13 -53.52 3.46
CA GLN A 24 -9.91 -52.32 3.77
C GLN A 24 -9.21 -51.54 4.90
N THR A 25 -9.43 -50.22 5.05
CA THR A 25 -10.09 -49.52 6.19
C THR A 25 -9.82 -48.00 6.10
N ASP A 26 -10.83 -47.21 6.47
CA ASP A 26 -10.80 -45.80 6.91
C ASP A 26 -10.32 -44.70 5.95
N GLU A 27 -11.27 -44.03 5.29
CA GLU A 27 -11.08 -42.64 4.86
C GLU A 27 -11.90 -41.73 5.77
N ALA A 28 -11.19 -41.20 6.78
CA ALA A 28 -11.62 -40.11 7.63
C ALA A 28 -11.94 -38.85 6.81
N PRO A 29 -12.83 -37.96 7.28
CA PRO A 29 -13.29 -36.81 6.53
C PRO A 29 -12.14 -35.85 6.24
N ASP A 30 -12.02 -35.48 4.98
CA ASP A 30 -11.12 -34.46 4.45
C ASP A 30 -11.27 -33.12 5.21
N PRO A 31 -10.26 -32.64 5.96
CA PRO A 31 -10.29 -31.33 6.59
C PRO A 31 -9.68 -30.26 5.69
N ALA A 32 -9.86 -30.33 4.37
CA ALA A 32 -9.41 -29.31 3.42
C ALA A 32 -10.54 -28.36 2.95
N SER A 33 -11.57 -28.15 3.76
CA SER A 33 -12.62 -27.15 3.48
C SER A 33 -12.84 -26.16 4.62
N GLU A 34 -11.75 -25.69 5.22
CA GLU A 34 -11.72 -24.38 5.90
C GLU A 34 -10.91 -23.43 5.03
N ALA A 35 -11.43 -23.15 3.83
CA ALA A 35 -11.16 -21.89 3.19
C ALA A 35 -11.71 -20.82 4.15
N GLU A 36 -10.79 -20.21 4.90
CA GLU A 36 -11.02 -19.10 5.81
C GLU A 36 -12.09 -18.18 5.21
N LYS A 37 -13.30 -18.33 5.73
CA LYS A 37 -14.38 -17.39 5.52
C LYS A 37 -13.85 -16.08 6.08
N THR A 38 -13.31 -15.23 5.22
CA THR A 38 -12.97 -13.85 5.53
C THR A 38 -14.29 -13.19 5.93
N LEU A 39 -14.59 -13.24 7.23
CA LEU A 39 -15.62 -12.44 7.85
C LEU A 39 -15.14 -11.00 7.74
N SER A 40 -15.41 -10.37 6.60
CA SER A 40 -15.40 -8.93 6.47
C SER A 40 -16.55 -8.41 7.32
N VAL A 41 -16.27 -8.22 8.61
CA VAL A 41 -17.15 -7.47 9.50
C VAL A 41 -17.21 -6.05 8.93
N PRO A 42 -18.39 -5.45 8.73
CA PRO A 42 -18.49 -4.03 8.46
C PRO A 42 -17.96 -3.30 9.69
N VAL A 43 -16.75 -2.75 9.57
CA VAL A 43 -16.13 -1.93 10.61
C VAL A 43 -16.56 -0.49 10.37
N ASP A 44 -17.20 0.10 11.38
CA ASP A 44 -17.41 1.54 11.44
C ASP A 44 -16.05 2.18 11.78
N PHE A 45 -15.42 2.85 10.80
CA PHE A 45 -14.06 3.37 10.95
C PHE A 45 -14.10 4.72 11.65
N THR A 46 -14.19 4.70 12.98
CA THR A 46 -13.97 5.86 13.84
C THR A 46 -12.74 5.66 14.71
N LEU A 47 -11.62 5.26 14.09
CA LEU A 47 -10.33 5.21 14.78
C LEU A 47 -9.67 6.58 14.64
N ASP A 48 -9.43 7.27 15.74
CA ASP A 48 -8.75 8.57 15.75
C ASP A 48 -7.23 8.40 15.56
N ILE A 49 -6.51 9.53 15.51
CA ILE A 49 -5.08 9.52 15.21
C ILE A 49 -4.26 8.96 16.38
N GLU A 50 -4.67 9.22 17.62
CA GLU A 50 -4.05 8.67 18.82
C GLU A 50 -4.19 7.14 18.84
N ASP A 51 -5.40 6.63 18.62
CA ASP A 51 -5.70 5.19 18.56
C ASP A 51 -4.91 4.49 17.45
N ALA A 52 -4.79 5.12 16.27
CA ALA A 52 -3.98 4.61 15.17
C ALA A 52 -2.48 4.53 15.52
N GLN A 53 -1.97 5.52 16.24
CA GLN A 53 -0.58 5.54 16.69
C GLN A 53 -0.32 4.48 17.78
N HIS A 54 -1.25 4.30 18.71
CA HIS A 54 -1.18 3.26 19.72
C HIS A 54 -1.18 1.87 19.10
N LEU A 55 -2.11 1.60 18.16
CA LEU A 55 -2.14 0.33 17.44
C LEU A 55 -0.83 0.05 16.69
N ARG A 56 -0.24 1.07 16.05
CA ARG A 56 1.07 0.93 15.38
C ARG A 56 2.17 0.58 16.39
N HIS A 57 2.21 1.25 17.54
CA HIS A 57 3.20 0.97 18.57
C HIS A 57 3.07 -0.46 19.12
N ASP A 58 1.85 -0.89 19.43
CA ASP A 58 1.57 -2.24 19.93
C ASP A 58 1.97 -3.32 18.92
N LEU A 59 1.72 -3.09 17.63
CA LEU A 59 2.13 -4.02 16.56
C LEU A 59 3.64 -4.07 16.38
N GLN A 60 4.33 -2.94 16.56
CA GLN A 60 5.78 -2.89 16.51
C GLN A 60 6.42 -3.58 17.71
N ASP A 61 5.85 -3.39 18.90
CA ASP A 61 6.26 -4.07 20.13
C ASP A 61 6.01 -5.57 20.01
N LEU A 62 4.87 -5.98 19.47
CA LEU A 62 4.59 -7.38 19.17
C LEU A 62 5.62 -7.97 18.19
N LEU A 63 5.98 -7.26 17.11
CA LEU A 63 7.01 -7.74 16.17
C LEU A 63 8.38 -7.90 16.84
N SER A 64 8.79 -6.96 17.68
CA SER A 64 10.07 -7.05 18.40
C SER A 64 10.07 -8.15 19.47
N GLY A 65 8.95 -8.35 20.18
CA GLY A 65 8.76 -9.45 21.12
C GLY A 65 8.70 -10.81 20.42
N VAL A 66 8.06 -10.88 19.25
CA VAL A 66 8.00 -12.07 18.39
C VAL A 66 9.39 -12.47 17.90
N GLU A 67 10.35 -11.57 17.71
CA GLU A 67 11.71 -11.98 17.34
C GLU A 67 12.43 -12.80 18.43
N THR A 68 11.96 -12.71 19.68
CA THR A 68 12.47 -13.50 20.80
C THR A 68 11.80 -14.87 20.93
N VAL A 69 10.66 -15.08 20.26
CA VAL A 69 9.84 -16.30 20.33
C VAL A 69 9.80 -16.95 18.96
N HIS A 70 10.04 -18.26 18.83
CA HIS A 70 9.96 -18.95 17.53
C HIS A 70 8.51 -19.04 17.00
N LEU A 71 7.93 -17.91 16.57
CA LEU A 71 6.64 -17.92 15.88
C LEU A 71 6.78 -18.52 14.48
N LYS A 72 5.70 -19.17 14.05
CA LYS A 72 5.54 -19.62 12.66
C LYS A 72 5.68 -18.40 11.73
N SER A 73 6.40 -18.57 10.61
CA SER A 73 6.68 -17.50 9.64
C SER A 73 5.42 -16.74 9.21
N ASP A 74 4.31 -17.46 9.11
CA ASP A 74 3.04 -16.93 8.62
C ASP A 74 2.43 -15.92 9.59
N VAL A 75 2.58 -16.14 10.90
CA VAL A 75 2.11 -15.20 11.93
C VAL A 75 2.96 -13.93 11.92
N LYS A 76 4.29 -14.04 11.77
CA LYS A 76 5.17 -12.87 11.62
C LYS A 76 4.80 -12.06 10.38
N ALA A 77 4.49 -12.73 9.27
CA ALA A 77 4.07 -12.09 8.03
C ALA A 77 2.72 -11.35 8.16
N GLN A 78 1.75 -11.95 8.88
CA GLN A 78 0.45 -11.33 9.15
C GLN A 78 0.58 -10.07 10.02
N ILE A 79 1.32 -10.15 11.13
CA ILE A 79 1.54 -9.00 12.03
C ILE A 79 2.30 -7.89 11.29
N SER A 80 3.30 -8.24 10.48
CA SER A 80 4.05 -7.27 9.66
C SER A 80 3.14 -6.53 8.68
N ARG A 81 2.18 -7.23 8.07
CA ARG A 81 1.20 -6.63 7.16
C ARG A 81 0.24 -5.69 7.89
N LEU A 82 -0.26 -6.11 9.07
CA LEU A 82 -1.09 -5.28 9.94
C LEU A 82 -0.35 -3.99 10.35
N ASN A 83 0.93 -4.10 10.73
CA ASN A 83 1.73 -2.93 11.10
C ASN A 83 1.90 -1.95 9.92
N ALA A 84 2.12 -2.46 8.72
CA ALA A 84 2.21 -1.63 7.52
C ALA A 84 0.88 -0.91 7.21
N TRP A 85 -0.27 -1.55 7.44
CA TRP A 85 -1.58 -0.93 7.27
C TRP A 85 -1.86 0.13 8.34
N ALA A 86 -1.58 -0.16 9.62
CA ALA A 86 -1.72 0.80 10.71
C ALA A 86 -0.85 2.04 10.49
N THR A 87 0.37 1.86 10.01
CA THR A 87 1.28 2.96 9.65
C THR A 87 0.68 3.86 8.57
N ARG A 88 0.21 3.29 7.45
CA ARG A 88 -0.41 4.05 6.35
C ARG A 88 -1.69 4.75 6.79
N TYR A 89 -2.48 4.12 7.67
CA TYR A 89 -3.70 4.72 8.20
C TYR A 89 -3.38 5.94 9.06
N ALA A 90 -2.42 5.83 9.99
CA ALA A 90 -1.97 6.96 10.81
C ALA A 90 -1.40 8.11 9.96
N GLU A 91 -0.60 7.81 8.93
CA GLU A 91 -0.10 8.81 7.98
C GLU A 91 -1.24 9.49 7.21
N GLY A 92 -2.26 8.73 6.79
CA GLY A 92 -3.45 9.26 6.11
C GLY A 92 -4.27 10.19 7.00
N LEU A 93 -4.45 9.83 8.28
CA LEU A 93 -5.14 10.68 9.26
C LEU A 93 -4.37 11.99 9.51
N GLU A 94 -3.05 11.92 9.66
CA GLU A 94 -2.22 13.12 9.84
C GLU A 94 -2.29 14.02 8.60
N ALA A 95 -2.23 13.44 7.40
CA ALA A 95 -2.39 14.20 6.15
C ALA A 95 -3.76 14.87 6.06
N ALA A 96 -4.84 14.19 6.48
CA ALA A 96 -6.18 14.76 6.53
C ALA A 96 -6.27 15.90 7.56
N ARG A 97 -5.64 15.76 8.73
CA ARG A 97 -5.55 16.81 9.76
C ARG A 97 -4.84 18.05 9.22
N GLN A 98 -3.66 17.88 8.61
CA GLN A 98 -2.91 18.97 8.00
C GLN A 98 -3.70 19.66 6.88
N LEU A 99 -4.42 18.88 6.08
CA LEU A 99 -5.27 19.40 5.01
C LEU A 99 -6.40 20.27 5.58
N GLY A 100 -6.96 19.91 6.73
CA GLY A 100 -7.95 20.73 7.45
C GLY A 100 -7.35 21.98 8.11
N GLU A 101 -6.17 21.87 8.72
CA GLU A 101 -5.54 22.97 9.48
C GLU A 101 -4.92 24.05 8.59
N ILE A 102 -4.12 23.65 7.59
CA ILE A 102 -3.32 24.59 6.78
C ILE A 102 -3.64 24.51 5.29
N GLY A 103 -4.39 23.51 4.83
CA GLY A 103 -4.68 23.32 3.41
C GLY A 103 -5.39 24.52 2.76
N MET A 104 -6.30 25.16 3.49
CA MET A 104 -6.96 26.39 3.01
C MET A 104 -5.97 27.55 2.85
N ALA A 105 -5.05 27.73 3.79
CA ALA A 105 -4.06 28.80 3.74
C ALA A 105 -3.08 28.60 2.57
N VAL A 106 -2.61 27.37 2.37
CA VAL A 106 -1.72 27.01 1.24
C VAL A 106 -2.41 27.25 -0.10
N LEU A 107 -3.69 26.88 -0.24
CA LEU A 107 -4.44 27.15 -1.47
C LEU A 107 -4.64 28.65 -1.73
N GLU A 108 -4.85 29.44 -0.68
CA GLU A 108 -4.99 30.89 -0.80
C GLU A 108 -3.67 31.55 -1.21
N ASP A 109 -2.56 31.15 -0.61
CA ASP A 109 -1.23 31.63 -1.00
C ASP A 109 -0.91 31.31 -2.47
N ALA A 110 -1.17 30.06 -2.90
CA ALA A 110 -1.02 29.67 -4.29
C ALA A 110 -1.92 30.49 -5.24
N ARG A 111 -3.14 30.85 -4.81
CA ARG A 111 -4.05 31.71 -5.57
C ARG A 111 -3.46 33.11 -5.76
N VAL A 112 -2.93 33.70 -4.69
CA VAL A 112 -2.33 35.04 -4.70
C VAL A 112 -1.11 35.06 -5.63
N HIS A 113 -0.22 34.07 -5.51
CA HIS A 113 0.95 33.97 -6.38
C HIS A 113 0.59 33.82 -7.86
N LEU A 114 -0.37 32.94 -8.20
CA LEU A 114 -0.82 32.78 -9.59
C LEU A 114 -1.52 34.02 -10.14
N ALA A 115 -2.27 34.74 -9.31
CA ALA A 115 -2.94 35.98 -9.72
C ALA A 115 -1.93 37.10 -9.98
N ALA A 116 -0.91 37.23 -9.13
CA ALA A 116 0.19 38.18 -9.33
C ALA A 116 0.96 37.87 -10.62
N GLN A 117 1.28 36.60 -10.87
CA GLN A 117 1.93 36.19 -12.12
C GLN A 117 1.08 36.53 -13.35
N LEU A 118 -0.23 36.30 -13.30
CA LEU A 118 -1.13 36.64 -14.39
C LEU A 118 -1.18 38.16 -14.63
N ASP A 119 -1.25 38.96 -13.57
CA ASP A 119 -1.24 40.43 -13.65
C ASP A 119 0.06 40.94 -14.29
N ASP A 120 1.21 40.38 -13.90
CA ASP A 120 2.51 40.69 -14.51
C ASP A 120 2.51 40.40 -16.01
N TYR A 121 1.98 39.25 -16.44
CA TYR A 121 1.89 38.92 -17.88
C TYR A 121 0.99 39.89 -18.65
N LEU A 122 -0.16 40.27 -18.09
CA LEU A 122 -1.09 41.19 -18.73
C LEU A 122 -0.55 42.62 -18.79
N ARG A 123 0.17 43.05 -17.75
CA ARG A 123 0.81 44.37 -17.71
C ARG A 123 1.90 44.48 -18.79
N LEU A 124 2.70 43.45 -18.98
CA LEU A 124 3.73 43.40 -20.03
C LEU A 124 3.14 43.48 -21.45
N GLU A 125 1.95 42.91 -21.68
CA GLU A 125 1.22 43.06 -22.95
C GLU A 125 0.77 44.51 -23.20
N GLY A 126 0.27 45.18 -22.15
CA GLY A 126 -0.21 46.56 -22.22
C GLY A 126 0.89 47.62 -22.37
N GLU A 127 2.07 47.40 -21.80
CA GLU A 127 3.19 48.36 -21.82
C GLU A 127 4.00 48.33 -23.13
N GLY A 128 4.00 47.21 -23.87
CA GLY A 128 4.80 47.03 -25.08
C GLY A 128 4.09 47.36 -26.40
N GLY A 129 2.76 47.53 -26.41
CA GLY A 129 1.98 47.69 -27.65
C GLY A 129 2.08 46.51 -28.62
N GLN A 130 2.63 45.38 -28.15
CA GLN A 130 2.98 44.21 -28.94
C GLN A 130 1.99 43.11 -28.58
N VAL A 131 1.27 42.59 -29.58
CA VAL A 131 0.27 41.52 -29.40
C VAL A 131 0.95 40.33 -28.72
N ALA A 132 0.31 39.77 -27.69
CA ALA A 132 0.83 38.61 -26.95
C ALA A 132 1.29 37.52 -27.92
N THR A 133 2.48 36.96 -27.67
CA THR A 133 2.96 35.84 -28.46
C THR A 133 2.06 34.62 -28.25
N PRO A 134 1.98 33.68 -29.21
CA PRO A 134 1.15 32.48 -29.05
C PRO A 134 1.47 31.68 -27.78
N ASP A 135 2.74 31.69 -27.35
CA ASP A 135 3.18 31.02 -26.12
C ASP A 135 2.74 31.77 -24.86
N GLN A 136 2.70 33.12 -24.89
CA GLN A 136 2.14 33.92 -23.80
C GLN A 136 0.63 33.70 -23.66
N GLY A 137 -0.11 33.62 -24.77
CA GLY A 137 -1.54 33.31 -24.75
C GLY A 137 -1.83 31.95 -24.10
N ARG A 138 -1.05 30.92 -24.42
CA ARG A 138 -1.15 29.59 -23.77
C ARG A 138 -0.90 29.67 -22.27
N LEU A 139 0.12 30.41 -21.86
CA LEU A 139 0.46 30.55 -20.45
C LEU A 139 -0.65 31.29 -19.67
N ILE A 140 -1.20 32.36 -20.24
CA ILE A 140 -2.35 33.08 -19.67
C ILE A 140 -3.55 32.15 -19.51
N ASP A 141 -3.85 31.31 -20.50
CA ASP A 141 -4.93 30.31 -20.43
C ASP A 141 -4.67 29.26 -19.35
N GLU A 142 -3.43 28.79 -19.20
CA GLU A 142 -3.02 27.85 -18.16
C GLU A 142 -3.15 28.44 -16.76
N LEU A 143 -2.69 29.69 -16.55
CA LEU A 143 -2.84 30.41 -15.28
C LEU A 143 -4.32 30.60 -14.93
N ASN A 144 -5.14 31.01 -15.89
CA ASN A 144 -6.59 31.12 -15.69
C ASN A 144 -7.24 29.77 -15.34
N ARG A 145 -6.82 28.69 -16.00
CA ARG A 145 -7.29 27.33 -15.70
C ARG A 145 -6.86 26.90 -14.29
N ALA A 146 -5.64 27.21 -13.88
CA ALA A 146 -5.11 26.92 -12.54
C ALA A 146 -5.88 27.68 -11.46
N LEU A 147 -6.11 28.98 -11.63
CA LEU A 147 -6.90 29.81 -10.73
C LEU A 147 -8.33 29.24 -10.53
N ARG A 148 -9.01 28.88 -11.62
CA ARG A 148 -10.34 28.23 -11.53
C ARG A 148 -10.28 26.89 -10.80
N ARG A 149 -9.21 26.12 -10.97
CA ARG A 149 -9.02 24.84 -10.26
C ARG A 149 -8.83 25.07 -8.76
N ILE A 150 -8.02 26.05 -8.37
CA ILE A 150 -7.82 26.42 -6.96
C ILE A 150 -9.14 26.84 -6.32
N THR A 151 -9.94 27.69 -6.97
CA THR A 151 -11.26 28.08 -6.44
C THR A 151 -12.16 26.87 -6.19
N ARG A 152 -12.17 25.88 -7.09
CA ARG A 152 -12.93 24.63 -6.88
C ARG A 152 -12.38 23.81 -5.72
N LEU A 153 -11.05 23.70 -5.60
CA LEU A 153 -10.40 22.99 -4.49
C LEU A 153 -10.69 23.65 -3.15
N GLN A 154 -10.62 24.98 -3.06
CA GLN A 154 -10.98 25.73 -1.85
C GLN A 154 -12.44 25.48 -1.44
N HIS A 155 -13.36 25.40 -2.41
CA HIS A 155 -14.75 25.07 -2.12
C HIS A 155 -14.92 23.63 -1.60
N ALA A 156 -14.29 22.65 -2.26
CA ALA A 156 -14.32 21.26 -1.82
C ALA A 156 -13.74 21.09 -0.42
N LEU A 157 -12.63 21.78 -0.12
CA LEU A 157 -11.97 21.75 1.17
C LEU A 157 -12.86 22.32 2.28
N ARG A 158 -13.49 23.48 2.02
CA ARG A 158 -14.48 24.04 2.95
C ARG A 158 -15.64 23.07 3.17
N LEU A 159 -16.20 22.47 2.13
CA LEU A 159 -17.30 21.51 2.31
C LEU A 159 -16.91 20.32 3.19
N GLN A 160 -15.70 19.78 3.03
CA GLN A 160 -15.26 18.61 3.81
C GLN A 160 -14.92 18.93 5.27
N PHE A 161 -14.33 20.09 5.56
CA PHE A 161 -13.80 20.40 6.89
C PHE A 161 -14.63 21.41 7.70
N THR A 162 -15.60 22.09 7.07
CA THR A 162 -16.53 22.99 7.79
C THR A 162 -17.88 22.33 8.12
N GLN A 163 -18.18 21.15 7.58
CA GLN A 163 -19.36 20.35 7.94
C GLN A 163 -19.13 19.44 9.16
N THR A 164 -17.89 19.35 9.64
CA THR A 164 -17.45 18.46 10.72
C THR A 164 -17.25 19.18 12.07
N GLN A 165 -17.66 20.44 12.18
CA GLN A 165 -17.69 21.20 13.44
C GLN A 165 -19.11 21.39 13.97
#